data_AF-A0AAJ7W6Q2-F1
#
_entry.id   AF-A0AAJ7W6Q2-F1
#
_cell.length_a   1.000
_cell.length_b   1.000
_cell.length_c   1.000
_cell.angle_alpha   90.00
_cell.angle_beta   90.00
_cell.angle_gamma   90.00
#
_symmetry.space_group_name_H-M   'P 1'
#
loop_
_entity.id
_entity.type
_entity.pdbx_description
1 polymer ?
#
loop_
_entity_poly.entity_id
_entity_poly.type
_entity_poly.pdbx_seq_one_letter_code
_entity_poly.pdbx_strand_id
1 'polypeptide(L)'
;MATVINVKYIENVQQECAEPMLSNATPIEKEMLVNINCSIGIIIDYIREIAQLDEKVEFDLCDEITYQLKNVYSFRPYVSGLMILRPNLTYLIVILQRDSSGQILNAVPIVPERSTKSINDIVAKIRKQTKRQSGASVSKIIIV
;
A
#
# COMPACT_ATOMS: atom_id res chain seq x y z
N MET A 1 25.34 4.89 -3.46
CA MET A 1 24.68 5.18 -2.16
C MET A 1 23.33 4.49 -2.17
N ALA A 2 23.01 3.66 -1.18
CA ALA A 2 21.70 2.99 -1.09
C ALA A 2 20.64 4.02 -0.69
N THR A 3 19.47 4.00 -1.34
CA THR A 3 18.35 4.90 -1.03
C THR A 3 17.27 4.10 -0.33
N VAL A 4 16.92 4.48 0.90
CA VAL A 4 15.99 3.74 1.75
C VAL A 4 14.76 4.59 2.06
N ILE A 5 13.58 3.98 2.04
CA ILE A 5 12.32 4.58 2.48
C ILE A 5 11.79 3.84 3.71
N ASN A 6 10.88 4.49 4.44
CA ASN A 6 10.13 3.87 5.51
C ASN A 6 8.76 3.41 5.02
N VAL A 7 8.36 2.20 5.37
CA VAL A 7 7.02 1.66 5.09
C VAL A 7 6.38 1.21 6.39
N LYS A 8 5.19 1.77 6.70
CA LYS A 8 4.43 1.48 7.92
C LYS A 8 3.30 0.49 7.67
N TYR A 9 3.11 -0.42 8.62
CA TYR A 9 2.03 -1.41 8.63
C TYR A 9 1.68 -1.89 10.05
N ILE A 10 0.54 -2.55 10.22
CA ILE A 10 0.19 -3.30 11.43
C ILE A 10 0.41 -4.78 11.18
N GLU A 11 1.00 -5.46 12.15
CA GLU A 11 0.96 -6.91 12.25
C GLU A 11 -0.18 -7.33 13.20
N ASN A 12 -1.15 -8.08 12.67
CA ASN A 12 -2.15 -8.71 13.52
C ASN A 12 -1.55 -9.98 14.10
N VAL A 13 -1.22 -9.95 15.39
CA VAL A 13 -0.79 -11.17 16.10
C VAL A 13 -2.00 -12.08 16.26
N GLN A 14 -2.23 -12.98 15.31
CA GLN A 14 -3.11 -14.13 15.54
C GLN A 14 -2.32 -15.13 16.39
N GLN A 15 -2.67 -15.18 17.67
CA GLN A 15 -2.07 -16.08 18.65
C GLN A 15 -2.60 -17.51 18.38
N GLU A 16 -1.91 -18.27 17.53
CA GLU A 16 -2.12 -19.72 17.45
C GLU A 16 -1.53 -20.37 18.70
N CYS A 17 -2.35 -20.56 19.74
CA CYS A 17 -2.40 -21.74 20.62
C CYS A 17 -3.30 -21.48 21.84
N ALA A 18 -4.42 -22.21 21.86
CA ALA A 18 -5.22 -22.68 23.00
C ALA A 18 -5.80 -21.69 24.07
N GLU A 19 -7.12 -21.85 24.26
CA GLU A 19 -8.02 -21.39 25.34
C GLU A 19 -8.73 -20.03 25.20
N PRO A 20 -10.04 -19.94 25.51
CA PRO A 20 -10.87 -18.78 25.24
C PRO A 20 -10.72 -17.74 26.36
N MET A 21 -9.64 -16.98 26.32
CA MET A 21 -9.48 -15.79 27.17
C MET A 21 -9.37 -14.57 26.26
N LEU A 22 -10.47 -13.83 26.19
CA LEU A 22 -10.67 -12.48 25.66
C LEU A 22 -9.35 -11.77 25.27
N SER A 23 -8.85 -12.01 24.04
CA SER A 23 -7.59 -11.44 23.59
C SER A 23 -7.82 -10.00 23.12
N ASN A 24 -7.64 -9.03 24.04
CA ASN A 24 -7.44 -7.63 23.69
C ASN A 24 -6.03 -7.45 23.08
N ALA A 25 -5.74 -8.10 21.95
CA ALA A 25 -4.48 -7.93 21.26
C ALA A 25 -4.43 -6.50 20.69
N THR A 26 -3.70 -5.61 21.35
CA THR A 26 -3.45 -4.26 20.84
C THR A 26 -2.64 -4.37 19.54
N PRO A 27 -3.11 -3.78 18.43
CA PRO A 27 -2.35 -3.79 17.18
C PRO A 27 -0.99 -3.10 17.38
N ILE A 28 0.09 -3.79 17.00
CA ILE A 28 1.46 -3.28 17.11
C ILE A 28 1.82 -2.59 15.79
N GLU A 29 2.19 -1.32 15.86
CA GLU A 29 2.72 -0.58 14.71
C GLU A 29 4.13 -1.08 14.40
N LYS A 30 4.36 -1.45 13.14
CA LYS A 30 5.66 -1.86 12.63
C LYS A 30 6.09 -0.96 11.47
N GLU A 31 7.39 -0.78 11.40
CA GLU A 31 8.06 -0.04 10.34
C GLU A 31 9.09 -0.96 9.67
N MET A 32 9.18 -0.90 8.34
CA MET A 32 10.22 -1.58 7.59
C MET A 32 11.00 -0.61 6.72
N LEU A 33 12.31 -0.83 6.66
CA LEU A 33 13.19 -0.11 5.75
C LEU A 33 13.26 -0.85 4.41
N VAL A 34 13.00 -0.11 3.33
CA VAL A 34 12.97 -0.65 1.96
C VAL A 34 14.00 0.09 1.10
N ASN A 35 14.92 -0.65 0.47
CA ASN A 35 15.86 -0.08 -0.49
C ASN A 35 15.19 0.13 -1.86
N ILE A 36 14.94 1.39 -2.23
CA ILE A 36 14.24 1.74 -3.48
C ILE A 36 15.14 1.80 -4.72
N ASN A 37 16.44 1.54 -4.57
CA ASN A 37 17.32 1.34 -5.72
C ASN A 37 17.06 -0.02 -6.42
N CYS A 38 16.27 -0.89 -5.81
CA CYS A 38 15.86 -2.17 -6.37
C CYS A 38 14.73 -2.01 -7.39
N SER A 39 14.47 -3.05 -8.18
CA SER A 39 13.29 -3.11 -9.05
C SER A 39 12.00 -3.22 -8.23
N ILE A 40 10.89 -2.69 -8.75
CA ILE A 40 9.60 -2.67 -8.05
C ILE A 40 9.07 -4.07 -7.71
N GLY A 41 9.37 -5.09 -8.52
CA GLY A 41 9.04 -6.48 -8.21
C GLY A 41 9.68 -6.96 -6.91
N ILE A 42 11.00 -6.84 -6.79
CA ILE A 42 11.75 -7.17 -5.56
C ILE A 42 11.22 -6.38 -4.36
N ILE A 43 10.87 -5.10 -4.55
CA ILE A 43 10.31 -4.26 -3.48
C ILE A 43 8.95 -4.81 -3.02
N ILE A 44 8.07 -5.18 -3.96
CA ILE A 44 6.77 -5.77 -3.67
C ILE A 44 6.93 -7.10 -2.92
N ASP A 45 7.82 -7.97 -3.40
CA ASP A 45 8.05 -9.30 -2.82
C ASP A 45 8.59 -9.16 -1.38
N TYR A 46 9.57 -8.28 -1.15
CA TYR A 46 10.09 -7.98 0.18
C TYR A 46 9.00 -7.47 1.12
N ILE A 47 8.16 -6.54 0.65
CA ILE A 47 7.07 -6.00 1.48
C ILE A 47 6.07 -7.12 1.84
N ARG A 48 5.72 -8.00 0.90
CA ARG A 48 4.84 -9.15 1.17
C ARG A 48 5.43 -10.07 2.22
N GLU A 49 6.72 -10.40 2.10
CA GLU A 49 7.42 -11.27 3.04
C GLU A 49 7.44 -10.67 4.45
N ILE A 50 7.88 -9.41 4.60
CA ILE A 50 8.03 -8.77 5.90
C ILE A 50 6.69 -8.43 6.55
N ALA A 51 5.68 -8.02 5.77
CA ALA A 51 4.35 -7.74 6.26
C ALA A 51 3.43 -8.97 6.32
N GLN A 52 3.94 -10.16 5.98
CA GLN A 52 3.20 -11.43 5.97
C GLN A 52 1.87 -11.34 5.22
N LEU A 53 1.90 -10.70 4.05
CA LEU A 53 0.71 -10.53 3.22
C LEU A 53 0.46 -11.81 2.39
N ASP A 54 -0.75 -12.36 2.51
CA ASP A 54 -1.19 -13.49 1.67
C ASP A 54 -1.08 -13.14 0.17
N GLU A 55 -0.67 -14.12 -0.65
CA GLU A 55 -0.48 -13.95 -2.09
C GLU A 55 -1.73 -13.44 -2.81
N LYS A 56 -2.92 -13.80 -2.32
CA LYS A 56 -4.22 -13.40 -2.88
C LYS A 56 -4.62 -11.99 -2.49
N VAL A 57 -3.96 -11.39 -1.50
CA VAL A 57 -4.24 -10.02 -1.08
C VAL A 57 -3.58 -9.06 -2.04
N GLU A 58 -4.40 -8.22 -2.67
CA GLU A 58 -3.91 -7.05 -3.40
C GLU A 58 -3.61 -5.92 -2.41
N PHE A 59 -2.45 -5.29 -2.56
CA PHE A 59 -2.09 -4.10 -1.82
C PHE A 59 -1.53 -3.03 -2.75
N ASP A 60 -1.36 -1.82 -2.25
CA ASP A 60 -0.60 -0.78 -2.90
C ASP A 60 0.09 0.10 -1.85
N LEU A 61 1.04 0.92 -2.31
CA LEU A 61 1.72 1.89 -1.48
C LEU A 61 1.04 3.25 -1.59
N CYS A 62 0.73 3.82 -0.44
CA CYS A 62 0.14 5.14 -0.33
C CYS A 62 1.14 6.08 0.32
N ASP A 63 1.41 7.21 -0.31
CA ASP A 63 2.24 8.26 0.26
C ASP A 63 1.57 8.87 1.51
N GLU A 64 2.23 8.85 2.66
CA GLU A 64 1.65 9.29 3.95
C GLU A 64 1.26 10.78 3.95
N ILE A 65 1.92 11.61 3.14
CA ILE A 65 1.69 13.06 3.10
C ILE A 65 0.61 13.40 2.08
N THR A 66 0.74 12.88 0.86
CA THR A 66 -0.14 13.25 -0.27
C THR A 66 -1.36 12.35 -0.40
N TYR A 67 -1.38 11.20 0.30
CA TYR A 67 -2.41 10.18 0.21
C TYR A 67 -2.63 9.65 -1.21
N GLN A 68 -1.56 9.67 -2.01
CA GLN A 68 -1.58 9.17 -3.38
C GLN A 68 -1.11 7.71 -3.43
N LEU A 69 -1.98 6.87 -3.98
CA LEU A 69 -1.64 5.51 -4.40
C LEU A 69 -0.59 5.53 -5.50
N LYS A 70 0.38 4.62 -5.42
CA LYS A 70 1.46 4.51 -6.40
C LYS A 70 1.14 3.55 -7.54
N ASN A 71 0.06 2.77 -7.43
CA ASN A 71 -0.33 1.76 -8.40
C ASN A 71 0.87 0.87 -8.76
N VAL A 72 1.57 0.33 -7.76
CA VAL A 72 2.85 -0.36 -7.96
C VAL A 72 2.77 -1.54 -8.95
N TYR A 73 1.60 -2.17 -9.05
CA TYR A 73 1.31 -3.27 -9.99
C TYR A 73 1.04 -2.83 -11.44
N SER A 74 0.86 -1.53 -11.70
CA SER A 74 0.72 -1.00 -13.06
C SER A 74 2.06 -0.88 -13.80
N PHE A 75 3.17 -1.08 -13.09
CA PHE A 75 4.52 -1.05 -13.65
C PHE A 75 5.04 -2.48 -13.88
N ARG A 76 5.92 -2.63 -14.87
CA ARG A 76 6.59 -3.92 -15.09
C ARG A 76 7.53 -4.23 -13.90
N PRO A 77 7.66 -5.49 -13.46
CA PRO A 77 8.40 -5.82 -12.24
C PRO A 77 9.86 -5.37 -12.21
N TYR A 78 10.50 -5.26 -13.37
CA TYR A 78 11.89 -4.83 -13.51
C TYR A 78 12.09 -3.30 -13.49
N VAL A 79 11.02 -2.51 -13.45
CA VAL A 79 11.10 -1.04 -13.37
C VAL A 79 11.78 -0.64 -12.07
N SER A 80 12.72 0.30 -12.12
CA SER A 80 13.41 0.81 -10.93
C SER A 80 12.42 1.44 -9.94
N GLY A 81 12.55 1.09 -8.66
CA GLY A 81 11.76 1.66 -7.58
C GLY A 81 11.85 3.19 -7.52
N LEU A 82 13.01 3.76 -7.87
CA LEU A 82 13.22 5.22 -7.95
C LEU A 82 12.33 5.94 -8.98
N MET A 83 11.77 5.23 -9.97
CA MET A 83 10.82 5.82 -10.93
C MET A 83 9.41 6.00 -10.35
N ILE A 84 9.11 5.30 -9.25
CA ILE A 84 7.75 5.17 -8.68
C ILE A 84 7.72 5.76 -7.26
N LEU A 85 8.76 5.48 -6.48
CA LEU A 85 8.93 5.84 -5.08
C LEU A 85 9.98 6.93 -4.95
N ARG A 86 9.75 7.86 -4.03
CA ARG A 86 10.65 8.98 -3.78
C ARG A 86 11.48 8.73 -2.52
N PRO A 87 12.78 9.10 -2.54
CA PRO A 87 13.61 9.09 -1.35
C PRO A 87 13.01 9.94 -0.22
N ASN A 88 13.28 9.57 1.03
CA ASN A 88 12.91 10.33 2.23
C ASN A 88 11.40 10.52 2.44
N LEU A 89 10.56 9.72 1.79
CA LEU A 89 9.12 9.66 2.06
C LEU A 89 8.76 8.39 2.82
N THR A 90 7.68 8.48 3.58
CA THR A 90 7.04 7.34 4.24
C THR A 90 5.84 6.88 3.42
N TYR A 91 5.71 5.57 3.29
CA TYR A 91 4.59 4.94 2.62
C TYR A 91 3.79 4.07 3.58
N LEU A 92 2.47 4.04 3.39
CA LEU A 92 1.54 3.17 4.09
C LEU A 92 1.17 2.01 3.18
N ILE A 93 1.11 0.79 3.72
CA ILE A 93 0.51 -0.34 3.02
C ILE A 93 -1.02 -0.17 3.03
N VAL A 94 -1.65 -0.26 1.87
CA VAL A 94 -3.10 -0.20 1.72
C VAL A 94 -3.58 -1.47 1.03
N ILE A 95 -4.41 -2.27 1.70
CA ILE A 95 -5.08 -3.41 1.09
C ILE A 95 -6.18 -2.89 0.18
N LEU A 96 -6.21 -3.38 -1.06
CA LEU A 96 -7.18 -3.00 -2.05
C LEU A 96 -8.16 -4.14 -2.28
N GLN A 97 -9.44 -3.80 -2.36
CA GLN A 97 -10.47 -4.67 -2.89
C GLN A 97 -10.98 -4.06 -4.17
N ARG A 98 -10.82 -4.78 -5.29
CA ARG A 98 -11.28 -4.35 -6.60
C ARG A 98 -12.47 -5.17 -7.07
N ASP A 99 -13.29 -4.59 -7.91
CA ASP A 99 -14.32 -5.33 -8.65
C ASP A 99 -13.74 -6.01 -9.89
N SER A 100 -14.58 -6.74 -10.61
CA SER A 100 -14.21 -7.41 -11.87
C SER A 100 -13.80 -6.45 -12.98
N SER A 101 -14.09 -5.15 -12.87
CA SER A 101 -13.64 -4.10 -13.79
C SER A 101 -12.30 -3.48 -13.39
N GLY A 102 -11.70 -3.93 -12.28
CA GLY A 102 -10.46 -3.40 -11.73
C GLY A 102 -10.64 -2.08 -10.96
N GLN A 103 -11.88 -1.63 -10.74
CA GLN A 103 -12.15 -0.44 -9.96
C GLN A 103 -12.04 -0.74 -8.47
N ILE A 104 -11.47 0.19 -7.72
CA ILE A 104 -11.28 0.06 -6.27
C ILE A 104 -12.65 0.20 -5.58
N LEU A 105 -13.17 -0.91 -5.07
CA LEU A 105 -14.37 -0.97 -4.22
C LEU A 105 -14.04 -0.52 -2.80
N ASN A 106 -12.91 -1.00 -2.27
CA ASN A 106 -12.47 -0.69 -0.92
C ASN A 106 -10.95 -0.52 -0.85
N ALA A 107 -10.52 0.36 0.06
CA ALA A 107 -9.12 0.59 0.37
C ALA A 107 -9.01 0.61 1.89
N VAL A 108 -8.25 -0.32 2.46
CA VAL A 108 -8.08 -0.44 3.90
C VAL A 108 -6.59 -0.22 4.21
N PRO A 109 -6.19 0.96 4.68
CA PRO A 109 -4.82 1.16 5.12
C PRO A 109 -4.57 0.27 6.33
N ILE A 110 -3.44 -0.44 6.31
CA ILE A 110 -2.99 -1.25 7.45
C ILE A 110 -2.32 -0.30 8.46
N VAL A 111 -3.10 0.56 9.12
CA VAL A 111 -2.62 1.58 10.08
C VAL A 111 -3.40 1.55 11.39
N PRO A 112 -2.78 1.85 12.56
CA PRO A 112 -3.40 1.71 13.88
C PRO A 112 -4.70 2.50 14.07
N GLU A 113 -5.65 1.89 14.80
CA GLU A 113 -6.97 2.45 15.16
C GLU A 113 -6.93 3.80 15.88
N ARG A 114 -5.80 4.18 16.49
CA ARG A 114 -5.67 5.47 17.20
C ARG A 114 -5.80 6.69 16.28
N SER A 115 -5.95 6.48 14.98
CA SER A 115 -6.22 7.52 13.99
C SER A 115 -7.47 7.22 13.13
N THR A 116 -8.58 6.79 13.73
CA THR A 116 -9.87 6.59 13.01
C THR A 116 -10.29 7.80 12.15
N LYS A 117 -9.96 9.04 12.56
CA LYS A 117 -10.13 10.24 11.73
C LYS A 117 -9.22 10.24 10.49
N SER A 118 -7.96 9.81 10.63
CA SER A 118 -7.00 9.70 9.53
C SER A 118 -7.39 8.60 8.52
N ILE A 119 -7.88 7.44 8.98
CA ILE A 119 -8.28 6.34 8.08
C ILE A 119 -9.43 6.76 7.17
N ASN A 120 -10.48 7.36 7.72
CA ASN A 120 -11.60 7.85 6.90
C ASN A 120 -11.15 8.93 5.92
N ASP A 121 -10.23 9.81 6.32
CA ASP A 121 -9.66 10.84 5.46
C ASP A 121 -8.76 10.26 4.35
N ILE A 122 -7.93 9.25 4.67
CA ILE A 122 -7.12 8.48 3.73
C ILE A 122 -8.03 7.84 2.68
N VAL A 123 -9.03 7.09 3.13
CA VAL A 123 -9.97 6.38 2.26
C VAL A 123 -10.79 7.36 1.42
N ALA A 124 -11.24 8.48 2.00
CA ALA A 124 -11.97 9.51 1.27
C ALA A 124 -11.09 10.19 0.20
N LYS A 125 -9.82 10.48 0.50
CA LYS A 125 -8.87 11.07 -0.46
C LYS A 125 -8.52 10.11 -1.58
N ILE A 126 -8.28 8.84 -1.28
CA ILE A 126 -8.07 7.77 -2.28
C ILE A 126 -9.28 7.71 -3.22
N ARG A 127 -10.50 7.57 -2.68
CA ARG A 127 -11.74 7.50 -3.48
C ARG A 127 -11.94 8.74 -4.37
N LYS A 128 -11.65 9.94 -3.85
CA LYS A 128 -11.75 11.20 -4.62
C LYS A 128 -10.77 11.24 -5.79
N GLN A 129 -9.57 10.71 -5.63
CA GLN A 129 -8.56 10.66 -6.69
C GLN A 129 -8.91 9.61 -7.75
N THR A 130 -9.36 8.42 -7.36
CA THR A 130 -9.78 7.37 -8.30
C THR A 130 -10.93 7.84 -9.21
N LYS A 131 -11.92 8.56 -8.64
CA LYS A 131 -13.02 9.16 -9.43
C LYS A 131 -12.56 10.20 -10.45
N ARG A 132 -11.46 10.90 -10.20
CA ARG A 132 -10.90 11.87 -11.15
C ARG A 132 -10.15 11.20 -12.29
N GLN A 133 -9.50 10.06 -12.04
CA GLN A 133 -8.82 9.29 -13.07
C GLN A 133 -9.79 8.53 -13.98
N SER A 134 -10.91 8.04 -13.46
CA SER A 134 -11.96 7.42 -14.29
C SER A 134 -12.67 8.40 -15.23
N GLY A 135 -12.62 9.71 -14.96
CA GLY A 135 -13.12 10.76 -15.84
C GLY A 135 -12.10 11.25 -16.89
N ALA A 136 -10.83 10.85 -16.76
CA ALA A 136 -9.75 11.22 -17.68
C ALA A 136 -9.35 10.02 -18.55
N SER A 137 -10.33 9.31 -19.10
CA SER A 137 -10.09 8.23 -20.06
C SER A 137 -10.06 8.79 -21.49
N VAL A 138 -8.95 8.50 -22.16
CA VAL A 138 -8.67 8.59 -23.60
C VAL A 138 -8.30 9.97 -24.18
N SER A 139 -7.01 10.29 -24.12
CA SER A 139 -6.32 10.83 -25.30
C SER A 139 -5.24 9.83 -25.71
N LYS A 140 -5.55 9.03 -26.74
CA LYS A 140 -4.56 8.22 -27.45
C LYS A 140 -3.44 9.15 -27.92
N ILE A 141 -2.22 8.93 -27.45
CA ILE A 141 -1.05 9.48 -28.12
C ILE A 141 -0.91 8.70 -29.42
N ILE A 142 -1.25 9.34 -30.53
CA ILE A 142 -0.84 8.92 -31.86
C ILE A 142 0.64 9.30 -31.96
N ILE A 143 1.52 8.31 -32.09
CA ILE A 143 2.89 8.55 -32.54
C ILE A 143 2.88 8.28 -34.04
N VAL A 144 3.16 9.33 -34.82
CA VAL A 144 3.48 9.29 -36.26
C VAL A 144 4.98 9.12 -36.40
#